data_AF-A0A3Q0KUH2-F1
#
_entry.id   AF-A0A3Q0KUH2-F1
#
_cell.length_a   1.000
_cell.length_b   1.000
_cell.length_c   1.000
_cell.angle_alpha   90.00
_cell.angle_beta   90.00
_cell.angle_gamma   90.00
#
_symmetry.space_group_name_H-M   'P 1'
#
loop_
_entity.id
_entity.type
_entity.pdbx_description
1 polymer ?
#
loop_
_entity_poly.entity_id
_entity_poly.type
_entity_poly.pdbx_seq_one_letter_code
_entity_poly.pdbx_strand_id
1 'polypeptide(L)'
;MSDPGRSINVVFGGQNYVVPLPLSSDATLLDLMKSVDSVLHIPFDKQRIIYKGRSLTDPDALISSSGLTPGSKVMILGSVEKLNPDEAVKLVKAKDTSDTVDLQLKDLTDKLDTILSQSDSDSLEVTAHVKSTIDIMEQCMRTLELLDSVRLPYNCENERACRKRLVDTIQEFLVQADKLRAEFLKLIKTQQ
;
A
#
# COMPACT_ATOMS: atom_id res chain seq x y z
N MET A 1 24.44 -6.95 -6.61
CA MET A 1 24.32 -8.26 -7.28
C MET A 1 24.49 -9.33 -6.23
N SER A 2 23.42 -10.03 -5.86
CA SER A 2 23.49 -11.13 -4.89
C SER A 2 23.94 -12.38 -5.64
N ASP A 3 25.05 -12.95 -5.20
CA ASP A 3 25.70 -14.11 -5.82
C ASP A 3 24.74 -15.33 -5.76
N PRO A 4 24.27 -15.88 -6.90
CA PRO A 4 23.24 -16.94 -6.91
C PRO A 4 23.72 -18.23 -6.21
N GLY A 5 25.02 -18.39 -5.98
CA GLY A 5 25.59 -19.53 -5.24
C GLY A 5 25.51 -19.44 -3.71
N ARG A 6 25.01 -18.34 -3.12
CA ARG A 6 25.07 -18.10 -1.66
C ARG A 6 23.78 -17.60 -1.03
N SER A 7 22.63 -17.92 -1.62
CA SER A 7 21.33 -17.44 -1.12
C SER A 7 20.29 -18.54 -1.04
N ILE A 8 19.24 -18.29 -0.26
CA ILE A 8 18.06 -19.14 -0.15
C ILE A 8 16.81 -18.35 -0.56
N ASN A 9 15.80 -19.09 -1.02
CA ASN A 9 14.50 -18.54 -1.38
C ASN A 9 13.59 -18.58 -0.15
N VAL A 10 13.27 -17.42 0.39
CA VAL A 10 12.42 -17.24 1.55
C VAL A 10 11.02 -16.85 1.11
N VAL A 11 10.01 -17.59 1.55
CA VAL A 11 8.60 -17.25 1.37
C VAL A 11 8.09 -16.57 2.64
N PHE A 12 7.66 -15.32 2.53
CA PHE A 12 7.05 -14.57 3.63
C PHE A 12 5.83 -13.80 3.11
N GLY A 13 4.68 -13.92 3.79
CA GLY A 13 3.45 -13.22 3.38
C GLY A 13 2.96 -13.52 1.95
N GLY A 14 3.29 -14.69 1.39
CA GLY A 14 2.99 -15.07 0.02
C GLY A 14 3.96 -14.51 -1.04
N GLN A 15 4.97 -13.74 -0.64
CA GLN A 15 6.01 -13.22 -1.54
C GLN A 15 7.32 -14.00 -1.37
N ASN A 16 8.12 -14.05 -2.44
CA ASN A 16 9.43 -14.67 -2.44
C ASN A 16 10.51 -13.58 -2.27
N TYR A 17 11.45 -13.85 -1.37
CA TYR A 17 12.60 -13.02 -1.07
C TYR A 17 13.87 -13.85 -1.20
N VAL A 18 14.96 -13.20 -1.60
CA VAL A 18 16.27 -13.83 -1.68
C VAL A 18 17.05 -13.37 -0.46
N VAL A 19 17.35 -14.29 0.45
CA VAL A 19 18.11 -14.01 1.68
C VAL A 19 19.49 -14.66 1.56
N PRO A 20 20.57 -13.93 1.88
CA PRO A 20 21.91 -14.52 1.95
C PRO A 20 21.93 -15.69 2.93
N LEU A 21 22.50 -16.81 2.51
CA LEU A 21 22.72 -17.97 3.37
C LEU A 21 24.12 -17.86 3.99
N PRO A 22 24.23 -17.83 5.33
CA PRO A 22 25.53 -17.95 5.98
C PRO A 22 26.14 -19.32 5.67
N LEU A 23 27.34 -19.33 5.09
CA LEU A 23 28.01 -20.53 4.55
C LEU A 23 29.23 -20.98 5.36
N SER A 24 29.49 -20.36 6.52
CA SER A 24 30.56 -20.82 7.39
C SER A 24 30.18 -22.20 7.99
N SER A 25 31.16 -23.07 8.22
CA SER A 25 30.90 -24.43 8.72
C SER A 25 30.26 -24.46 10.11
N ASP A 26 30.45 -23.37 10.85
CA ASP A 26 29.91 -23.08 12.18
C ASP A 26 28.66 -22.19 12.12
N ALA A 27 28.14 -21.88 10.93
CA ALA A 27 26.95 -21.04 10.79
C ALA A 27 25.74 -21.66 11.49
N THR A 28 25.15 -20.88 12.37
CA THR A 28 24.01 -21.28 13.19
C THR A 28 22.69 -20.82 12.58
N LEU A 29 21.57 -21.39 13.03
CA LEU A 29 20.24 -20.92 12.66
C LEU A 29 20.07 -19.44 13.05
N LEU A 30 20.68 -19.00 14.15
CA LEU A 30 20.69 -17.60 14.57
C LEU A 30 21.32 -16.68 13.51
N ASP A 31 22.40 -17.10 12.85
CA ASP A 31 23.03 -16.31 11.78
C ASP A 31 22.10 -16.19 10.56
N LEU A 32 21.35 -17.25 10.27
CA LEU A 32 20.30 -17.19 9.25
C LEU A 32 19.18 -16.24 9.69
N MET A 33 18.73 -16.31 10.94
CA MET A 33 17.70 -15.41 11.46
C MET A 33 18.14 -13.94 11.40
N LYS A 34 19.40 -13.63 11.68
CA LYS A 34 19.96 -12.27 11.48
C LYS A 34 19.95 -11.86 10.02
N SER A 35 20.27 -12.78 9.10
CA SER A 35 20.21 -12.52 7.67
C SER A 35 18.78 -12.22 7.23
N VAL A 36 17.80 -12.97 7.75
CA VAL A 36 16.36 -12.72 7.53
C VAL A 36 15.94 -11.37 8.10
N ASP A 37 16.36 -11.01 9.31
CA ASP A 37 16.06 -9.71 9.92
C ASP A 37 16.60 -8.55 9.08
N SER A 38 17.81 -8.68 8.55
CA SER A 38 18.40 -7.65 7.69
C SER A 38 17.60 -7.39 6.41
N VAL A 39 16.92 -8.41 5.87
CA VAL A 39 16.18 -8.35 4.60
C VAL A 39 14.68 -8.08 4.80
N LEU A 40 14.07 -8.72 5.79
CA LEU A 40 12.62 -8.69 6.04
C LEU A 40 12.22 -7.85 7.25
N HIS A 41 13.17 -7.39 8.06
CA HIS A 41 12.93 -6.62 9.29
C HIS A 41 11.99 -7.33 10.27
N ILE A 42 12.13 -8.65 10.35
CA ILE A 42 11.47 -9.50 11.34
C ILE A 42 12.51 -9.79 12.41
N PRO A 43 12.34 -9.34 13.66
CA PRO A 43 13.25 -9.68 14.76
C PRO A 43 13.37 -11.20 14.95
N PHE A 44 14.57 -11.68 15.27
CA PHE A 44 14.85 -13.13 15.37
C PHE A 44 13.97 -13.85 16.41
N ASP A 45 13.55 -13.19 17.50
CA ASP A 45 12.65 -13.72 18.52
C ASP A 45 11.20 -13.88 18.02
N LYS A 46 10.84 -13.18 16.95
CA LYS A 46 9.53 -13.23 16.28
C LYS A 46 9.56 -14.02 14.97
N GLN A 47 10.70 -14.64 14.63
CA GLN A 47 10.84 -15.48 13.45
C GLN A 47 10.55 -16.95 13.76
N ARG A 48 9.76 -17.58 12.91
CA ARG A 48 9.61 -19.04 12.85
C ARG A 48 9.96 -19.51 11.44
N ILE A 49 11.09 -20.18 11.32
CA ILE A 49 11.61 -20.71 10.06
C ILE A 49 11.05 -22.12 9.84
N ILE A 50 10.47 -22.38 8.68
CA ILE A 50 9.88 -23.67 8.31
C ILE A 50 10.55 -24.19 7.04
N TYR A 51 11.21 -25.35 7.16
CA TYR A 51 11.90 -26.02 6.07
C TYR A 51 11.39 -27.46 5.95
N LYS A 52 10.95 -27.88 4.75
CA LYS A 52 10.45 -29.23 4.47
C LYS A 52 9.43 -29.74 5.51
N GLY A 53 8.49 -28.88 5.91
CA GLY A 53 7.45 -29.18 6.89
C GLY A 53 7.90 -29.18 8.35
N ARG A 54 9.19 -28.93 8.64
CA ARG A 54 9.74 -28.86 9.99
C ARG A 54 9.97 -27.41 10.39
N SER A 55 9.58 -27.05 11.62
CA SER A 55 9.95 -25.77 12.21
C SER A 55 11.36 -25.86 12.78
N LEU A 56 12.27 -25.01 12.29
CA LEU A 56 13.60 -24.85 12.84
C LEU A 56 13.49 -23.89 14.02
N THR A 57 13.69 -24.40 15.24
CA THR A 57 13.38 -23.68 16.49
C THR A 57 14.60 -23.43 17.37
N ASP A 58 15.68 -24.18 17.17
CA ASP A 58 16.91 -24.07 17.95
C ASP A 58 17.89 -23.08 17.28
N PRO A 59 18.12 -21.88 17.86
CA PRO A 59 19.00 -20.87 17.27
C PRO A 59 20.46 -21.32 17.17
N ASP A 60 20.91 -22.19 18.08
CA ASP A 60 22.29 -22.64 18.17
C ASP A 60 22.58 -23.83 17.22
N ALA A 61 21.53 -24.44 16.66
CA ALA A 61 21.68 -25.53 15.71
C ALA A 61 22.39 -25.06 14.43
N LEU A 62 23.33 -25.88 13.95
CA LEU A 62 24.03 -25.61 12.69
C LEU A 62 23.06 -25.63 11.50
N ILE A 63 23.20 -24.68 10.57
CA ILE A 63 22.41 -24.63 9.34
C ILE A 63 22.56 -25.93 8.54
N SER A 64 23.78 -26.46 8.48
CA SER A 64 24.11 -27.72 7.81
C SER A 64 23.35 -28.92 8.38
N SER A 65 23.13 -28.95 9.70
CA SER A 65 22.36 -30.02 10.37
C SER A 65 20.87 -30.00 10.00
N SER A 66 20.35 -28.84 9.63
CA SER A 66 18.97 -28.66 9.15
C SER A 66 18.78 -29.06 7.68
N GLY A 67 19.87 -29.39 6.97
CA GLY A 67 19.86 -29.74 5.54
C GLY A 67 19.59 -28.55 4.62
N LEU A 68 19.79 -27.32 5.09
CA LEU A 68 19.67 -26.11 4.30
C LEU A 68 20.90 -25.97 3.39
N THR A 69 20.65 -25.84 2.10
CA THR A 69 21.66 -25.62 1.06
C THR A 69 21.32 -24.37 0.25
N PRO A 70 22.29 -23.75 -0.46
CA PRO A 70 21.99 -22.70 -1.42
C PRO A 70 20.85 -23.10 -2.37
N GLY A 71 19.92 -22.17 -2.61
CA GLY A 71 18.71 -22.40 -3.40
C GLY A 71 17.55 -23.07 -2.64
N SER A 72 17.76 -23.50 -1.39
CA SER A 72 16.68 -24.07 -0.56
C SER A 72 15.51 -23.10 -0.44
N LYS A 73 14.29 -23.65 -0.54
CA LYS A 73 13.05 -22.92 -0.31
C LYS A 73 12.62 -23.06 1.14
N VAL A 74 12.47 -21.94 1.83
CA VAL A 74 12.13 -21.87 3.25
C VAL A 74 10.94 -20.95 3.42
N MET A 75 10.03 -21.29 4.32
CA MET A 75 8.92 -20.40 4.66
C MET A 75 9.21 -19.76 6.00
N ILE A 76 8.98 -18.45 6.11
CA ILE A 76 9.15 -17.71 7.35
C ILE A 76 7.79 -17.20 7.79
N LEU A 77 7.50 -17.39 9.06
CA LEU A 77 6.39 -16.76 9.76
C LEU A 77 6.97 -15.79 10.77
N GLY A 78 6.34 -14.62 10.92
CA GLY A 78 6.79 -13.63 11.90
C GLY A 78 6.12 -12.28 11.72
N SER A 79 6.41 -11.37 12.64
CA SER A 79 5.90 -9.99 12.63
C SER A 79 6.99 -9.01 12.26
N VAL A 80 6.77 -8.21 11.22
CA VAL A 80 7.74 -7.22 10.70
C VAL A 80 7.59 -5.95 11.51
N GLU A 81 8.56 -5.57 12.32
CA GLU A 81 8.41 -4.39 13.20
C GLU A 81 8.53 -3.05 12.47
N LYS A 82 9.14 -3.04 11.28
CA LYS A 82 9.39 -1.81 10.54
C LYS A 82 8.55 -1.75 9.28
N LEU A 83 7.74 -0.70 9.20
CA LEU A 83 7.10 -0.34 7.95
C LEU A 83 8.17 0.01 6.92
N ASN A 84 8.05 -0.55 5.72
CA ASN A 84 8.92 -0.16 4.61
C ASN A 84 8.74 1.35 4.35
N PRO A 85 9.82 2.16 4.36
CA PRO A 85 9.72 3.60 4.12
C PRO A 85 9.00 3.93 2.81
N ASP A 86 9.18 3.13 1.75
CA ASP A 86 8.50 3.33 0.47
C ASP A 86 6.98 3.16 0.59
N GLU A 87 6.54 2.21 1.42
CA GLU A 87 5.11 1.98 1.69
C GLU A 87 4.51 3.11 2.55
N ALA A 88 5.29 3.66 3.48
CA ALA A 88 4.89 4.83 4.26
C ALA A 88 4.70 6.07 3.38
N VAL A 89 5.61 6.31 2.43
CA VAL A 89 5.52 7.44 1.49
C VAL A 89 4.25 7.35 0.64
N LYS A 90 3.84 6.16 0.21
CA LYS A 90 2.58 5.98 -0.54
C LYS A 90 1.36 6.41 0.27
N LEU A 91 1.32 6.08 1.56
CA LEU A 91 0.22 6.50 2.45
C LEU A 91 0.17 8.01 2.63
N VAL A 92 1.33 8.65 2.80
CA VAL A 92 1.42 10.11 2.91
C VAL A 92 0.92 10.76 1.61
N LYS A 93 1.40 10.30 0.45
CA LYS A 93 0.97 10.82 -0.84
C LYS A 93 -0.54 10.67 -1.06
N ALA A 94 -1.12 9.53 -0.68
CA ALA A 94 -2.56 9.32 -0.78
C ALA A 94 -3.34 10.29 0.13
N LYS A 95 -2.81 10.58 1.33
CA LYS A 95 -3.40 11.57 2.23
C LYS A 95 -3.33 12.98 1.66
N ASP A 96 -2.19 13.41 1.12
CA ASP A 96 -2.03 14.74 0.54
C ASP A 96 -2.98 14.94 -0.67
N THR A 97 -3.15 13.91 -1.50
CA THR A 97 -4.14 13.92 -2.58
C THR A 97 -5.56 14.00 -2.03
N SER A 98 -5.88 13.26 -0.96
CA SER A 98 -7.18 13.32 -0.29
C SER A 98 -7.51 14.75 0.17
N ASP A 99 -6.56 15.42 0.82
CA ASP A 99 -6.74 16.80 1.29
C ASP A 99 -6.94 17.77 0.10
N THR A 100 -6.22 17.55 -1.00
CA THR A 100 -6.37 18.34 -2.23
C THR A 100 -7.76 18.14 -2.87
N VAL A 101 -8.23 16.90 -2.96
CA VAL A 101 -9.54 16.56 -3.52
C VAL A 101 -10.67 17.14 -2.67
N ASP A 102 -10.57 17.09 -1.34
CA ASP A 102 -11.56 17.69 -0.44
C ASP A 102 -11.73 19.20 -0.71
N LEU A 103 -10.62 19.93 -0.88
CA LEU A 103 -10.64 21.35 -1.24
C LEU A 103 -11.26 21.59 -2.62
N GLN A 104 -10.93 20.76 -3.62
CA GLN A 104 -11.49 20.87 -4.97
C GLN A 104 -13.00 20.60 -5.00
N LEU A 105 -13.47 19.62 -4.22
CA LEU A 105 -14.90 19.31 -4.12
C LEU A 105 -15.68 20.44 -3.43
N LYS A 106 -15.13 21.02 -2.36
CA LYS A 106 -15.73 22.17 -1.68
C LYS A 106 -15.85 23.38 -2.61
N ASP A 107 -14.76 23.73 -3.31
CA ASP A 107 -14.76 24.82 -4.28
C ASP A 107 -15.79 24.61 -5.41
N LEU A 108 -15.92 23.38 -5.95
CA LEU A 108 -16.95 23.08 -6.95
C LEU A 108 -18.37 23.12 -6.38
N THR A 109 -18.55 22.75 -5.12
CA THR A 109 -19.85 22.83 -4.44
C THR A 109 -20.27 24.30 -4.27
N ASP A 110 -19.37 25.16 -3.82
CA ASP A 110 -19.62 26.59 -3.67
C ASP A 110 -19.95 27.27 -5.02
N LYS A 111 -19.27 26.85 -6.09
CA LYS A 111 -19.56 27.29 -7.46
C LYS A 111 -20.94 26.86 -7.93
N LEU A 112 -21.34 25.62 -7.63
CA LEU A 112 -22.69 25.13 -7.95
C LEU A 112 -23.76 25.97 -7.24
N ASP A 113 -23.58 26.23 -5.95
CA ASP A 113 -24.54 27.02 -5.16
C ASP A 113 -24.63 28.47 -5.66
N THR A 114 -23.50 29.04 -6.11
CA THR A 114 -23.47 30.37 -6.73
C THR A 114 -24.24 30.41 -8.04
N ILE A 115 -24.05 29.41 -8.91
CA ILE A 115 -24.78 29.29 -10.19
C ILE A 115 -26.27 29.06 -9.96
N LEU A 116 -26.65 28.26 -8.96
CA LEU A 116 -28.06 28.05 -8.63
C LEU A 116 -28.74 29.33 -8.11
N SER A 117 -27.97 30.21 -7.47
CA SER A 117 -28.45 31.49 -6.95
C SER A 117 -28.49 32.60 -7.99
N GLN A 118 -27.61 32.55 -8.99
CA GLN A 118 -27.46 33.54 -10.05
C GLN A 118 -27.92 32.93 -11.38
N SER A 119 -29.16 33.20 -11.77
CA SER A 119 -29.86 32.54 -12.88
C SER A 119 -29.25 32.70 -14.28
N ASP A 120 -28.16 33.45 -14.44
CA ASP A 120 -27.43 33.61 -15.70
C ASP A 120 -26.00 33.06 -15.56
N SER A 121 -25.84 31.76 -15.75
CA SER A 121 -24.52 31.11 -15.93
C SER A 121 -24.30 30.80 -17.40
N ASP A 122 -23.07 31.03 -17.90
CA ASP A 122 -22.70 30.62 -19.25
C ASP A 122 -22.61 29.08 -19.31
N SER A 123 -23.24 28.49 -20.33
CA SER A 123 -23.18 27.05 -20.61
C SER A 123 -21.72 26.57 -20.68
N LEU A 124 -20.82 27.41 -21.19
CA LEU A 124 -19.40 27.10 -21.31
C LEU A 124 -18.72 26.95 -19.94
N GLU A 125 -19.07 27.76 -18.95
CA GLU A 125 -18.56 27.63 -17.58
C GLU A 125 -19.07 26.34 -16.91
N VAL A 126 -20.36 26.02 -17.08
CA VAL A 126 -20.93 24.77 -16.53
C VAL A 126 -20.24 23.54 -17.12
N THR A 127 -19.92 23.54 -18.42
CA THR A 127 -19.17 22.44 -19.03
C THR A 127 -17.76 22.29 -18.48
N ALA A 128 -17.09 23.39 -18.12
CA ALA A 128 -15.78 23.35 -17.47
C ALA A 128 -15.86 22.73 -16.06
N HIS A 129 -16.94 23.01 -15.31
CA HIS A 129 -17.18 22.36 -14.01
C HIS A 129 -17.46 20.87 -14.15
N VAL A 130 -18.25 20.45 -15.15
CA VAL A 130 -18.43 19.02 -15.46
C VAL A 130 -17.08 18.36 -15.74
N LYS A 131 -16.21 18.97 -16.54
CA LYS A 131 -14.87 18.42 -16.80
C LYS A 131 -14.06 18.30 -15.51
N SER A 132 -14.10 19.32 -14.66
CA SER A 132 -13.39 19.31 -13.36
C SER A 132 -13.86 18.16 -12.46
N THR A 133 -15.16 17.83 -12.45
CA THR A 133 -15.66 16.66 -11.71
C THR A 133 -15.09 15.34 -12.23
N ILE A 134 -14.90 15.19 -13.55
CA ILE A 134 -14.28 14.01 -14.15
C ILE A 134 -12.80 13.91 -13.74
N ASP A 135 -12.07 15.02 -13.79
CA ASP A 135 -10.67 15.07 -13.39
C ASP A 135 -10.49 14.72 -11.90
N ILE A 136 -11.41 15.12 -11.03
CA ILE A 136 -11.44 14.72 -9.61
C ILE A 136 -11.70 13.23 -9.46
N MET A 137 -12.68 12.67 -10.18
CA MET A 137 -12.96 11.23 -10.14
C MET A 137 -11.74 10.40 -10.57
N GLU A 138 -11.03 10.83 -11.61
CA GLU A 138 -9.81 10.16 -12.06
C GLU A 138 -8.69 10.22 -11.01
N GLN A 139 -8.49 11.38 -10.36
CA GLN A 139 -7.55 11.51 -9.24
C GLN A 139 -7.90 10.57 -8.07
N CYS A 140 -9.19 10.46 -7.73
CA CYS A 140 -9.67 9.53 -6.71
C CYS A 140 -9.35 8.08 -7.10
N MET A 141 -9.64 7.68 -8.34
CA MET A 141 -9.35 6.32 -8.82
C MET A 141 -7.85 5.98 -8.78
N ARG A 142 -6.99 6.89 -9.26
CA ARG A 142 -5.53 6.71 -9.17
C ARG A 142 -5.04 6.60 -7.72
N THR A 143 -5.69 7.31 -6.80
CA THR A 143 -5.37 7.25 -5.37
C THR A 143 -5.80 5.92 -4.75
N LEU A 144 -6.96 5.38 -5.15
CA LEU A 144 -7.40 4.04 -4.74
C LEU A 144 -6.44 2.95 -5.24
N GLU A 145 -6.01 3.02 -6.50
CA GLU A 145 -5.01 2.10 -7.04
C GLU A 145 -3.68 2.17 -6.27
N LEU A 146 -3.25 3.39 -5.92
CA LEU A 146 -2.07 3.59 -5.08
C LEU A 146 -2.26 2.94 -3.70
N LEU A 147 -3.40 3.15 -3.04
CA LEU A 147 -3.74 2.56 -1.74
C LEU A 147 -3.79 1.02 -1.79
N ASP A 148 -4.34 0.44 -2.86
CA ASP A 148 -4.38 -1.00 -3.09
C ASP A 148 -2.99 -1.60 -3.33
N SER A 149 -2.06 -0.80 -3.87
CA SER A 149 -0.66 -1.21 -4.01
C SER A 149 0.08 -1.24 -2.66
N VAL A 150 -0.43 -0.58 -1.61
CA VAL A 150 0.27 -0.50 -0.33
C VAL A 150 0.31 -1.87 0.35
N ARG A 151 1.51 -2.33 0.69
CA ARG A 151 1.76 -3.61 1.37
C ARG A 151 2.21 -3.35 2.80
N LEU A 152 1.28 -3.52 3.74
CA LEU A 152 1.51 -3.30 5.16
C LEU A 152 1.63 -4.65 5.90
N PRO A 153 2.64 -4.82 6.77
CA PRO A 153 2.71 -5.95 7.68
C PRO A 153 1.48 -6.08 8.57
N TYR A 154 1.21 -7.30 9.05
CA TYR A 154 0.00 -7.58 9.82
C TYR A 154 -0.09 -6.77 11.12
N ASN A 155 1.06 -6.49 11.72
CA ASN A 155 1.24 -5.79 12.99
C ASN A 155 1.29 -4.26 12.85
N CYS A 156 1.26 -3.71 11.64
CA CYS A 156 1.13 -2.26 11.41
C CYS A 156 -0.35 -1.84 11.48
N GLU A 157 -0.98 -2.02 12.65
CA GLU A 157 -2.43 -1.81 12.81
C GLU A 157 -2.84 -0.37 12.53
N ASN A 158 -2.05 0.60 12.99
CA ASN A 158 -2.32 2.02 12.80
C ASN A 158 -2.33 2.40 11.31
N GLU A 159 -1.35 1.92 10.56
CA GLU A 159 -1.20 2.20 9.13
C GLU A 159 -2.25 1.45 8.31
N ARG A 160 -2.61 0.23 8.71
CA ARG A 160 -3.73 -0.51 8.08
C ARG A 160 -5.05 0.19 8.31
N ALA A 161 -5.30 0.68 9.53
CA ALA A 161 -6.47 1.47 9.87
C ALA A 161 -6.46 2.82 9.12
N CYS A 162 -5.30 3.47 9.00
CA CYS A 162 -5.13 4.69 8.23
C CYS A 162 -5.46 4.47 6.74
N ARG A 163 -4.89 3.44 6.13
CA ARG A 163 -5.19 3.04 4.75
C ARG A 163 -6.69 2.80 4.56
N LYS A 164 -7.32 2.09 5.48
CA LYS A 164 -8.77 1.84 5.41
C LYS A 164 -9.57 3.14 5.45
N ARG A 165 -9.29 4.04 6.41
CA ARG A 165 -9.95 5.34 6.50
C ARG A 165 -9.79 6.15 5.21
N LEU A 166 -8.58 6.17 4.63
CA LEU A 166 -8.34 6.85 3.37
C LEU A 166 -9.15 6.25 2.22
N VAL A 167 -9.25 4.92 2.12
CA VAL A 167 -10.10 4.27 1.11
C VAL A 167 -11.57 4.70 1.28
N ASP A 168 -12.09 4.65 2.50
CA ASP A 168 -13.47 5.03 2.80
C ASP A 168 -13.70 6.50 2.43
N THR A 169 -12.79 7.42 2.80
CA THR A 169 -12.87 8.85 2.45
C THR A 169 -12.81 9.11 0.94
N ILE A 170 -11.89 8.47 0.21
CA ILE A 170 -11.80 8.65 -1.25
C ILE A 170 -13.05 8.09 -1.96
N GLN A 171 -13.64 7.02 -1.45
CA GLN A 171 -14.92 6.50 -1.97
C GLN A 171 -16.07 7.47 -1.73
N GLU A 172 -16.12 8.13 -0.58
CA GLU A 172 -17.08 9.21 -0.32
C GLU A 172 -16.90 10.38 -1.30
N PHE A 173 -15.66 10.77 -1.59
CA PHE A 173 -15.35 11.79 -2.59
C PHE A 173 -15.81 11.43 -4.00
N LEU A 174 -15.64 10.17 -4.42
CA LEU A 174 -16.18 9.69 -5.70
C LEU A 174 -17.70 9.88 -5.78
N VAL A 175 -18.43 9.52 -4.72
CA VAL A 175 -19.88 9.69 -4.65
C VAL A 175 -20.27 11.18 -4.70
N GLN A 176 -19.53 12.04 -4.00
CA GLN A 176 -19.77 13.48 -4.03
C GLN A 176 -19.50 14.08 -5.42
N ALA A 177 -18.39 13.72 -6.05
CA ALA A 177 -18.04 14.15 -7.40
C ALA A 177 -19.10 13.73 -8.42
N ASP A 178 -19.59 12.48 -8.35
CA ASP A 178 -20.67 11.99 -9.22
C ASP A 178 -21.97 12.76 -9.03
N LYS A 179 -22.33 13.11 -7.78
CA LYS A 179 -23.52 13.92 -7.49
C LYS A 179 -23.37 15.33 -8.07
N LEU A 180 -22.25 16.01 -7.81
CA LEU A 180 -21.98 17.35 -8.37
C LEU A 180 -22.04 17.34 -9.90
N ARG A 181 -21.42 16.33 -10.52
CA ARG A 181 -21.46 16.14 -11.96
C ARG A 181 -22.89 16.03 -12.48
N ALA A 182 -23.74 15.26 -11.80
CA ALA A 182 -25.14 15.11 -12.18
C ALA A 182 -25.90 16.44 -12.10
N GLU A 183 -25.65 17.26 -11.08
CA GLU A 183 -26.26 18.59 -10.96
C GLU A 183 -25.80 19.55 -12.07
N PHE A 184 -24.50 19.63 -12.34
CA PHE A 184 -24.00 20.44 -13.46
C PHE A 184 -24.56 20.00 -14.81
N LEU A 185 -24.68 18.68 -15.04
CA LEU A 185 -25.30 18.16 -16.26
C LEU A 185 -26.79 18.49 -16.39
N LYS A 186 -27.53 18.62 -15.28
CA LYS A 186 -28.94 19.07 -15.31
C LYS A 186 -29.03 20.54 -15.71
N LEU A 187 -28.13 21.38 -15.21
CA LEU A 187 -28.07 22.80 -15.55
C LEU A 187 -27.83 23.01 -17.05
N ILE A 188 -26.90 22.26 -17.65
CA ILE A 188 -26.66 22.31 -19.11
C ILE A 188 -27.93 21.98 -19.91
N LYS A 189 -28.68 20.95 -19.48
CA LYS A 189 -29.91 20.53 -20.17
C LYS A 189 -31.06 21.53 -20.04
N THR A 190 -31.05 22.38 -19.01
CA THR A 190 -32.11 23.36 -18.77
C THR A 190 -31.86 24.66 -19.55
N GLN A 191 -30.62 24.88 -20.01
CA GLN A 191 -30.21 26.03 -20.80
C GLN A 191 -30.20 25.80 -22.33
N GLN A 192 -30.54 24.60 -22.80
CA GLN A 192 -30.71 24.27 -24.22
C GLN A 192 -32.19 24.19 -24.61
#